data_AF-A0A379T717-F1
#
_entry.id   AF-A0A379T717-F1
#
_cell.length_a   1.000
_cell.length_b   1.000
_cell.length_c   1.000
_cell.angle_alpha   90.00
_cell.angle_beta   90.00
_cell.angle_gamma   90.00
#
_symmetry.space_group_name_H-M   'P 1'
#
loop_
_entity.id
_entity.type
_entity.pdbx_description
1 polymer ?
#
loop_
_entity_poly.entity_id
_entity_poly.type
_entity_poly.pdbx_seq_one_letter_code
_entity_poly.pdbx_strand_id
1 'polypeptide(L)' 'MSSRIDRDVINALIAGHFADPFSVLGMHQTQAGLEVRALLPDATDVWVIEPRTGRKVGKLECLDARGFFLRRFTPT' A
#
# COMPACT_ATOMS: atom_id res chain seq x y z
N MET A 1 -1.46 1.95 18.95
CA MET A 1 -1.07 3.03 18.02
C MET A 1 -1.53 2.60 16.62
N SER A 2 -2.46 3.33 16.01
CA SER A 2 -2.90 3.02 14.64
C SER A 2 -1.75 3.34 13.70
N SER A 3 -1.19 2.33 13.02
CA SER A 3 -0.08 2.46 12.08
C SER A 3 -0.53 3.14 10.78
N ARG A 4 -0.94 4.41 10.86
CA ARG A 4 -1.20 5.23 9.68
C ARG A 4 0.14 5.77 9.19
N ILE A 5 0.44 5.55 7.91
CA ILE A 5 1.59 6.16 7.25
C ILE A 5 1.42 7.69 7.31
N ASP A 6 2.47 8.39 7.72
CA ASP A 6 2.45 9.84 7.79
C ASP A 6 2.29 10.47 6.41
N ARG A 7 1.48 11.54 6.34
CA ARG A 7 1.18 12.24 5.10
C ARG A 7 2.45 12.80 4.44
N ASP A 8 3.46 13.17 5.23
CA ASP A 8 4.74 13.66 4.73
C ASP A 8 5.54 12.58 3.99
N VAL A 9 5.47 11.33 4.47
CA VAL A 9 6.07 10.18 3.77
C VAL A 9 5.38 9.95 2.43
N ILE A 10 4.04 10.02 2.40
CA ILE A 10 3.27 9.90 1.15
C ILE A 10 3.64 11.03 0.17
N ASN A 11 3.75 12.27 0.66
CA ASN A 11 4.18 13.42 -0.14
C ASN A 11 5.59 13.24 -0.72
N ALA A 12 6.54 12.80 0.10
CA ALA A 12 7.91 12.57 -0.33
C ALA A 12 8.02 11.44 -1.37
N LEU A 13 7.25 10.36 -1.21
CA LEU A 13 7.16 9.27 -2.19
C LEU A 13 6.62 9.77 -3.54
N ILE A 14 5.51 10.51 -3.52
CA ILE A 14 4.89 11.05 -4.74
C ILE A 14 5.80 12.06 -5.43
N ALA A 15 6.54 12.87 -4.66
CA ALA A 15 7.50 13.83 -5.19
C ALA A 15 8.80 13.19 -5.71
N GLY A 16 9.01 11.88 -5.51
CA GLY A 16 10.26 11.21 -5.87
C GLY A 16 11.46 11.61 -4.99
N HIS A 17 11.20 12.17 -3.80
CA HIS A 17 12.22 12.67 -2.87
C HIS A 17 12.45 11.73 -1.68
N PHE A 18 11.97 10.49 -1.74
CA PHE A 18 12.15 9.50 -0.69
C PHE A 18 13.32 8.58 -1.04
N ALA A 19 14.34 8.54 -0.19
CA ALA A 19 15.61 7.85 -0.49
C ALA A 19 15.46 6.33 -0.63
N ASP A 20 14.54 5.72 0.12
CA ASP A 20 14.26 4.28 0.05
C ASP A 20 12.75 4.01 -0.06
N PRO A 21 12.17 4.07 -1.26
CA PRO A 21 10.74 3.87 -1.44
C PRO A 21 10.28 2.46 -1.04
N PHE A 22 11.17 1.45 -1.05
CA PHE A 22 10.82 0.06 -0.72
C PHE A 22 10.71 -0.18 0.79
N SER A 23 11.31 0.67 1.61
CA SER A 23 11.01 0.68 3.06
C SER A 23 9.52 0.99 3.34
N VAL A 24 8.81 1.61 2.39
CA VAL A 24 7.39 1.93 2.51
C VAL A 24 6.52 1.08 1.58
N LEU A 25 6.86 0.99 0.31
CA LEU A 25 6.07 0.31 -0.73
C LEU A 25 6.27 -1.21 -0.69
N GLY A 26 5.30 -1.95 -1.22
CA GLY A 26 5.32 -3.40 -1.25
C GLY A 26 4.63 -4.02 -0.04
N MET A 27 5.06 -5.24 0.30
CA MET A 27 4.44 -6.08 1.33
C MET A 27 5.27 -6.03 2.61
N HIS A 28 4.64 -5.65 3.73
CA HIS A 28 5.31 -5.39 5.00
C HIS A 28 4.59 -6.10 6.14
N GLN A 29 5.34 -6.83 6.97
CA GLN A 29 4.81 -7.35 8.23
C GLN A 29 4.84 -6.24 9.28
N THR A 30 3.69 -5.93 9.87
CA THR A 30 3.56 -4.92 10.93
C THR A 30 3.01 -5.57 12.20
N GLN A 31 3.04 -4.84 13.32
CA GLN A 31 2.36 -5.27 14.56
C GLN A 31 0.85 -5.46 14.38
N ALA A 32 0.25 -4.80 13.37
CA ALA A 32 -1.19 -4.88 13.06
C ALA A 32 -1.53 -5.94 11.99
N GLY A 33 -0.55 -6.73 11.54
CA GLY A 33 -0.71 -7.73 10.47
C GLY A 33 0.07 -7.38 9.21
N LEU A 34 -0.21 -8.13 8.14
CA LEU A 34 0.43 -7.96 6.84
C LEU A 34 -0.18 -6.74 6.13
N GLU A 35 0.65 -5.80 5.68
CA GLU A 35 0.22 -4.62 4.97
C GLU A 35 0.80 -4.61 3.55
N VAL A 36 -0.04 -4.33 2.55
CA VAL A 36 0.39 -4.16 1.16
C VAL A 36 0.16 -2.71 0.78
N ARG A 37 1.21 -2.04 0.32
CA ARG A 37 1.20 -0.64 -0.12
C ARG A 37 1.67 -0.52 -1.57
N ALA A 38 1.02 0.35 -2.32
CA ALA A 38 1.37 0.60 -3.72
C ALA A 38 1.21 2.07 -4.08
N LEU A 39 2.12 2.57 -4.91
CA LEU A 39 2.00 3.87 -5.57
C LEU A 39 1.75 3.62 -7.06
N LEU A 40 0.51 3.83 -7.50
CA LEU A 40 0.03 3.60 -8.85
C LEU A 40 -0.76 4.83 -9.32
N PRO A 41 -0.08 5.85 -9.86
CA PRO A 41 -0.75 7.03 -10.41
C PRO A 41 -1.82 6.64 -11.44
N ASP A 42 -2.89 7.44 -11.50
CA ASP A 42 -4.03 7.26 -12.41
C ASP A 42 -4.86 5.97 -12.25
N ALA A 43 -4.51 5.09 -11.32
CA ALA A 43 -5.29 3.89 -11.05
C ALA A 43 -6.62 4.24 -10.35
N THR A 44 -7.72 3.66 -10.84
CA THR A 44 -9.04 3.78 -10.18
C THR A 44 -9.21 2.74 -9.08
N ASP A 45 -8.73 1.52 -9.32
CA ASP A 45 -8.90 0.38 -8.42
C ASP A 45 -7.66 -0.52 -8.44
N VAL A 46 -7.23 -0.95 -7.26
CA VAL A 46 -6.06 -1.82 -7.09
C VAL A 46 -6.43 -3.04 -6.27
N TRP A 47 -5.99 -4.21 -6.71
CA TRP A 47 -6.27 -5.50 -6.07
C TRP A 47 -4.99 -6.29 -5.88
N VAL A 48 -4.82 -6.90 -4.70
CA VAL A 48 -3.87 -8.00 -4.51
C VAL A 48 -4.50 -9.27 -5.08
N ILE A 49 -3.73 -9.99 -5.90
CA ILE A 49 -4.14 -11.26 -6.49
C ILE A 49 -3.24 -12.39 -6.01
N GLU A 50 -3.79 -13.60 -5.91
CA GLU A 50 -3.00 -14.82 -5.81
C GLU A 50 -2.57 -15.19 -7.23
N PRO A 51 -1.25 -15.27 -7.53
CA PRO A 51 -0.77 -15.29 -8.90
C PRO A 51 -1.07 -16.60 -9.64
N ARG A 52 -1.34 -17.70 -8.93
CA ARG A 52 -1.51 -19.02 -9.52
C ARG A 52 -2.93 -19.27 -10.04
N THR A 53 -3.91 -18.66 -9.40
CA THR A 53 -5.36 -18.79 -9.67
C THR A 53 -5.97 -17.49 -10.18
N GLY A 54 -5.26 -16.36 -10.07
CA GLY A 54 -5.78 -15.02 -10.39
C GLY A 54 -6.83 -14.53 -9.39
N ARG A 55 -7.05 -15.25 -8.28
CA ARG A 55 -8.06 -14.90 -7.29
C ARG A 55 -7.72 -13.57 -6.64
N LYS A 56 -8.68 -12.64 -6.65
CA LYS A 56 -8.61 -11.37 -5.92
C LYS A 56 -8.63 -11.64 -4.41
N VAL A 57 -7.49 -11.40 -3.75
CA VAL A 57 -7.30 -11.63 -2.31
C VAL A 57 -7.80 -10.46 -1.50
N GLY A 58 -7.67 -9.24 -2.02
CA GLY A 58 -8.20 -8.04 -1.36
C GLY A 58 -7.99 -6.78 -2.18
N LYS A 59 -9.00 -5.90 -2.15
CA LYS A 59 -8.95 -4.57 -2.76
C LYS A 59 -8.17 -3.62 -1.85
N LEU A 60 -7.22 -2.85 -2.40
CA LEU A 60 -6.54 -1.81 -1.65
C LEU A 60 -7.43 -0.57 -1.56
N GLU A 61 -7.37 0.08 -0.40
CA GLU A 61 -8.01 1.36 -0.14
C GLU A 61 -7.14 2.48 -0.72
N CYS A 62 -7.77 3.42 -1.42
CA CYS A 62 -7.11 4.63 -1.89
C CYS A 62 -6.98 5.61 -0.72
N LEU A 63 -5.77 5.78 -0.18
CA LEU A 63 -5.52 6.73 0.91
C LEU A 63 -5.15 8.13 0.41
N ASP A 64 -4.60 8.23 -0.81
CA ASP A 64 -4.34 9.49 -1.49
C ASP A 64 -4.71 9.36 -2.98
N ALA A 65 -5.54 10.29 -3.46
CA ALA A 65 -6.08 10.27 -4.83
C ALA A 65 -5.00 10.41 -5.92
N ARG A 66 -3.77 10.81 -5.55
CA ARG A 66 -2.60 10.83 -6.45
C ARG A 66 -2.04 9.42 -6.72
N GLY A 67 -2.68 8.38 -6.19
CA GLY A 67 -2.39 6.98 -6.50
C GLY A 67 -1.73 6.20 -5.38
N PHE A 68 -1.83 6.63 -4.12
CA PHE A 68 -1.30 5.86 -2.98
C PHE A 68 -2.39 4.96 -2.39
N PHE A 69 -2.13 3.65 -2.40
CA PHE A 69 -3.06 2.60 -2.01
C PHE A 69 -2.49 1.73 -0.90
N LEU A 70 -3.36 1.25 -0.01
CA LEU A 70 -2.97 0.40 1.11
C LEU A 70 -4.07 -0.62 1.46
N ARG A 71 -3.66 -1.81 1.91
CA ARG A 71 -4.54 -2.73 2.63
C ARG A 71 -3.79 -3.44 3.73
N ARG A 72 -4.45 -3.58 4.89
CA ARG A 72 -4.05 -4.53 5.94
C ARG A 72 -4.83 -5.84 5.80
N PHE A 73 -4.11 -6.94 5.94
CA PHE A 73 -4.61 -8.30 6.04
C PHE A 73 -4.37 -8.75 7.48
N THR A 74 -5.46 -8.93 8.22
CA THR A 74 -5.42 -9.55 9.54
C THR A 74 -5.11 -11.04 9.37
N PRO A 75 -4.23 -11.62 10.21
CA PRO A 75 -4.16 -13.07 10.34
C PRO A 75 -5.53 -13.59 10.77
N THR A 76 -6.03 -14.60 10.07
CA THR A 76 -7.18 -15.42 10.53
C THR A 76 -6.79 -16.27 11.72
#